data_AF-A0A023BVN6-F1
#
_entry.id   AF-A0A023BVN6-F1
#
_cell.length_a   1.000
_cell.length_b   1.000
_cell.length_c   1.000
_cell.angle_alpha   90.00
_cell.angle_beta   90.00
_cell.angle_gamma   90.00
#
_symmetry.space_group_name_H-M   'P 1'
#
loop_
_entity.id
_entity.type
_entity.pdbx_description
1 polymer ?
#
loop_
_entity_poly.entity_id
_entity_poly.type
_entity_poly.pdbx_seq_one_letter_code
_entity_poly.pdbx_strand_id
1 'polypeptide(L)'
;MRKLLLFTFVISFLTVISCSQDEETTQVSLAEKEYLVKQTIIEFNNSAVKTGKYEAFIKDVSQKSVTAPLSQTELETMVQGFLGDQTQAFLDVYYQLVVLNLTPEEFYSIAYQFEYLRLNVKMRSNKNSGCCDASDSVGANYKELGALLNWACGCQEQ
;
A
#
# COMPACT_ATOMS: atom_id res chain seq x y z
N MET A 1 33.09 -41.81 21.79
CA MET A 1 33.08 -40.77 20.73
C MET A 1 31.94 -41.07 19.76
N ARG A 2 30.81 -40.37 19.89
CA ARG A 2 29.63 -40.49 19.01
C ARG A 2 29.08 -39.07 18.83
N LYS A 3 29.56 -38.37 17.81
CA LYS A 3 29.02 -37.11 17.30
C LYS A 3 29.33 -37.08 15.80
N LEU A 4 28.48 -36.41 15.03
CA LEU A 4 28.49 -36.25 13.57
C LEU A 4 27.72 -37.31 12.78
N LEU A 5 26.40 -37.33 12.95
CA LEU A 5 25.46 -37.64 11.88
C LEU A 5 24.30 -36.64 11.92
N LEU A 6 24.60 -35.37 11.68
CA LEU A 6 23.61 -34.31 11.48
C LEU A 6 24.20 -33.23 10.56
N PHE A 7 24.56 -33.55 9.31
CA PHE A 7 24.98 -32.51 8.35
C PHE A 7 24.76 -32.88 6.88
N THR A 8 23.68 -33.58 6.54
CA THR A 8 23.31 -33.82 5.14
C THR A 8 21.81 -33.79 4.96
N PHE A 9 21.21 -32.59 4.97
CA PHE A 9 19.86 -32.39 4.41
C PHE A 9 19.52 -30.93 4.02
N VAL A 10 20.50 -30.09 3.64
CA VAL A 10 20.20 -28.70 3.22
C VAL A 10 21.06 -28.27 2.02
N ILE A 11 21.09 -29.05 0.94
CA ILE A 11 21.63 -28.59 -0.35
C ILE A 11 20.82 -29.21 -1.51
N SER A 12 19.51 -29.03 -1.50
CA SER A 12 18.65 -29.50 -2.62
C SER A 12 17.56 -28.51 -3.02
N PHE A 13 17.68 -27.24 -2.63
CA PHE A 13 16.73 -26.18 -3.01
C PHE A 13 17.39 -24.95 -3.67
N LEU A 14 18.58 -25.12 -4.26
CA LEU A 14 19.30 -24.05 -4.98
C LEU A 14 19.48 -24.32 -6.47
N THR A 15 18.59 -25.09 -7.10
CA THR A 15 18.65 -25.38 -8.54
C THR A 15 17.29 -25.17 -9.21
N VAL A 16 16.77 -23.94 -9.12
CA VAL A 16 15.79 -23.39 -10.08
C VAL A 16 15.96 -21.87 -10.16
N ILE A 17 17.16 -21.42 -10.54
CA ILE A 17 17.37 -20.06 -11.03
C ILE A 17 18.30 -20.18 -12.23
N SER A 18 17.73 -20.39 -13.41
CA SER A 18 18.43 -20.14 -14.67
C SER A 18 17.43 -19.91 -15.79
N CYS A 19 17.77 -18.92 -16.64
CA CYS A 19 17.14 -18.44 -17.88
C CYS A 19 16.04 -17.37 -17.64
N SER A 20 16.17 -16.09 -18.00
CA SER A 20 16.92 -15.45 -19.09
C SER A 20 17.81 -14.32 -18.58
N GLN A 21 19.03 -14.29 -19.10
CA GLN A 21 19.91 -13.14 -19.06
C GLN A 21 19.62 -12.34 -20.33
N ASP A 22 18.73 -11.35 -20.22
CA ASP A 22 18.64 -10.24 -21.16
C ASP A 22 19.08 -8.99 -20.40
N GLU A 23 20.27 -8.48 -20.75
CA GLU A 23 20.72 -7.16 -20.34
C GLU A 23 19.89 -6.07 -21.04
N GLU A 24 19.79 -4.91 -20.38
CA GLU A 24 19.30 -3.62 -20.89
C GLU A 24 17.87 -3.19 -20.51
N THR A 25 17.66 -2.95 -19.23
CA THR A 25 17.42 -1.61 -18.63
C THR A 25 17.22 -1.84 -17.13
N THR A 26 17.59 -0.88 -16.29
CA THR A 26 17.35 -0.91 -14.83
C THR A 26 15.85 -0.72 -14.53
N GLN A 27 14.99 -1.49 -15.19
CA GLN A 27 13.55 -1.42 -15.09
C GLN A 27 13.11 -2.52 -14.12
N VAL A 28 12.52 -2.12 -13.00
CA VAL A 28 11.93 -3.03 -12.02
C VAL A 28 10.98 -3.98 -12.74
N SER A 29 11.16 -5.28 -12.54
CA SER A 29 10.37 -6.30 -13.22
C SER A 29 8.88 -6.16 -12.87
N LEU A 30 7.99 -6.49 -13.80
CA LEU A 30 6.54 -6.47 -13.53
C LEU A 30 6.18 -7.36 -12.34
N ALA A 31 6.80 -8.53 -12.22
CA ALA A 31 6.58 -9.46 -11.11
C ALA A 31 6.95 -8.85 -9.75
N GLU A 32 8.01 -8.03 -9.70
CA GLU A 32 8.41 -7.31 -8.49
C GLU A 32 7.42 -6.20 -8.13
N LYS A 33 6.94 -5.43 -9.13
CA LYS A 33 5.87 -4.45 -8.93
C LYS A 33 4.60 -5.11 -8.39
N GLU A 34 4.17 -6.21 -9.00
CA GLU A 34 3.00 -6.99 -8.58
C GLU A 34 3.14 -7.52 -7.15
N TYR A 35 4.32 -8.05 -6.81
CA TYR A 35 4.61 -8.51 -5.46
C TYR A 35 4.52 -7.37 -4.44
N LEU A 36 5.16 -6.23 -4.71
CA LEU A 36 5.21 -5.10 -3.76
C LEU A 36 3.83 -4.44 -3.58
N VAL A 37 3.05 -4.27 -4.66
CA VAL A 37 1.66 -3.79 -4.54
C VAL A 37 0.83 -4.74 -3.70
N LYS A 38 0.90 -6.05 -3.97
CA LYS A 38 0.19 -7.07 -3.19
C LYS A 38 0.55 -7.02 -1.71
N GLN A 39 1.84 -7.01 -1.38
CA GLN A 39 2.30 -6.95 0.02
C GLN A 39 1.87 -5.65 0.69
N THR A 40 1.94 -4.52 -0.01
CA THR A 40 1.47 -3.23 0.52
C THR A 40 -0.02 -3.27 0.87
N ILE A 41 -0.85 -3.84 -0.01
CA ILE A 41 -2.30 -4.02 0.26
C ILE A 41 -2.52 -4.92 1.49
N ILE A 42 -1.79 -6.03 1.60
CA ILE A 42 -1.91 -6.96 2.74
C ILE A 42 -1.56 -6.25 4.05
N GLU A 43 -0.41 -5.57 4.09
CA GLU A 43 0.05 -4.91 5.31
C GLU A 43 -0.77 -3.67 5.64
N PHE A 44 -1.27 -2.94 4.64
CA PHE A 44 -2.23 -1.85 4.84
C PHE A 44 -3.51 -2.35 5.50
N ASN A 45 -4.05 -3.46 5.00
CA ASN A 45 -5.23 -4.08 5.59
C ASN A 45 -4.99 -4.49 7.06
N ASN A 46 -3.82 -5.04 7.37
CA ASN A 46 -3.46 -5.46 8.72
C ASN A 46 -3.21 -4.28 9.66
N SER A 47 -2.52 -3.25 9.18
CA SER A 47 -2.07 -2.11 9.98
C SER A 47 -3.15 -1.06 10.16
N ALA A 48 -3.87 -0.72 9.09
CA ALA A 48 -4.76 0.45 9.03
C ALA A 48 -6.25 0.08 8.98
N VAL A 49 -6.63 -0.87 8.12
CA VAL A 49 -8.06 -1.17 7.88
C VAL A 49 -8.67 -1.97 9.03
N LYS A 50 -8.08 -3.12 9.39
CA LYS A 50 -8.59 -3.99 10.46
C LYS A 50 -8.54 -3.32 11.85
N THR A 51 -7.66 -2.35 12.03
CA THR A 51 -7.50 -1.60 13.28
C THR A 51 -8.38 -0.35 13.35
N GLY A 52 -9.09 0.00 12.27
CA GLY A 52 -9.95 1.19 12.19
C GLY A 52 -9.20 2.52 12.01
N LYS A 53 -7.86 2.52 11.97
CA LYS A 53 -7.06 3.73 11.78
C LYS A 53 -7.29 4.38 10.42
N TYR A 54 -7.51 3.58 9.39
CA TYR A 54 -7.92 4.06 8.07
C TYR A 54 -9.23 4.86 8.13
N GLU A 55 -10.26 4.31 8.77
CA GLU A 55 -11.57 4.99 8.89
C GLU A 55 -11.46 6.28 9.71
N ALA A 56 -10.68 6.25 10.80
CA ALA A 56 -10.42 7.44 11.60
C ALA A 56 -9.72 8.54 10.80
N PHE A 57 -8.67 8.20 10.04
CA PHE A 57 -7.96 9.14 9.20
C PHE A 57 -8.86 9.79 8.14
N ILE A 58 -9.61 8.98 7.38
CA ILE A 58 -10.54 9.48 6.36
C ILE A 58 -11.55 10.43 6.99
N LYS A 59 -12.15 10.02 8.13
CA LYS A 59 -13.11 10.85 8.85
C LYS A 59 -12.50 12.18 9.30
N ASP A 60 -11.29 12.17 9.85
CA ASP A 60 -10.63 13.38 10.34
C ASP A 60 -10.33 14.36 9.19
N VAL A 61 -9.87 13.84 8.04
CA VAL A 61 -9.65 14.64 6.83
C VAL A 61 -10.97 15.23 6.36
N SER A 62 -12.02 14.41 6.19
CA SER A 62 -13.34 14.89 5.74
C SER A 62 -13.94 15.91 6.69
N GLN A 63 -13.81 15.72 8.01
CA GLN A 63 -14.42 16.63 8.98
C GLN A 63 -13.74 18.00 9.01
N LYS A 64 -12.40 18.02 8.90
CA LYS A 64 -11.64 19.28 8.89
C LYS A 64 -11.86 20.06 7.59
N SER A 65 -12.02 19.36 6.46
CA SER A 65 -12.24 20.00 5.16
C SER A 65 -13.65 20.59 4.99
N VAL A 66 -14.63 20.21 5.83
CA VAL A 66 -15.99 20.78 5.81
C VAL A 66 -16.01 22.26 6.19
N THR A 67 -15.17 22.67 7.14
CA THR A 67 -15.19 24.05 7.67
C THR A 67 -14.31 25.01 6.87
N ALA A 68 -13.18 24.53 6.37
CA ALA A 68 -12.26 25.27 5.51
C ALA A 68 -11.37 24.26 4.76
N PRO A 69 -10.87 24.60 3.55
CA PRO A 69 -9.85 23.79 2.89
C PRO A 69 -8.64 23.61 3.80
N LEU A 70 -8.13 22.38 3.90
CA LEU A 70 -6.90 22.10 4.62
C LEU A 70 -5.73 22.79 3.93
N SER A 71 -4.88 23.47 4.71
CA SER A 71 -3.59 23.91 4.19
C SER A 71 -2.69 22.71 3.94
N GLN A 72 -1.71 22.87 3.03
CA GLN A 72 -0.74 21.83 2.71
C GLN A 72 0.00 21.31 3.95
N THR A 73 0.36 22.21 4.88
CA THR A 73 1.07 21.85 6.12
C THR A 73 0.19 21.07 7.10
N GLU A 74 -1.09 21.43 7.22
CA GLU A 74 -2.02 20.68 8.08
C GLU A 74 -2.22 19.26 7.55
N LEU A 75 -2.39 19.13 6.24
CA LEU A 75 -2.52 17.84 5.57
C LEU A 75 -1.26 16.99 5.74
N GLU A 76 -0.08 17.57 5.51
CA GLU A 76 1.20 16.88 5.73
C GLU A 76 1.33 16.39 7.17
N THR A 77 0.92 17.20 8.14
CA THR A 77 0.93 16.80 9.56
C THR A 77 0.00 15.61 9.81
N MET A 78 -1.19 15.61 9.21
CA MET A 78 -2.15 14.51 9.33
C MET A 78 -1.63 13.23 8.67
N VAL A 79 -1.03 13.33 7.49
CA VAL A 79 -0.45 12.18 6.78
C VAL A 79 0.74 11.60 7.53
N GLN A 80 1.63 12.45 8.05
CA GLN A 80 2.76 12.00 8.87
C GLN A 80 2.30 11.34 10.16
N GLY A 81 1.27 11.88 10.82
CA GLY A 81 0.64 11.23 11.97
C GLY A 81 0.06 9.87 11.60
N PHE A 82 -0.68 9.79 10.49
CA PHE A 82 -1.24 8.53 9.99
C PHE A 82 -0.15 7.48 9.75
N LEU A 83 0.93 7.82 9.05
CA LEU A 83 2.05 6.92 8.79
C LEU A 83 2.78 6.53 10.08
N GLY A 84 3.01 7.48 10.98
CA GLY A 84 3.67 7.24 12.27
C GLY A 84 2.92 6.26 13.18
N ASP A 85 1.61 6.14 13.01
CA ASP A 85 0.78 5.20 13.77
C ASP A 85 0.75 3.79 13.16
N GLN A 86 1.34 3.57 11.98
CA GLN A 86 1.29 2.26 11.32
C GLN A 86 2.35 1.28 11.84
N THR A 87 2.14 0.00 11.55
CA THR A 87 3.12 -1.04 11.88
C THR A 87 4.38 -0.88 11.05
N GLN A 88 5.53 -1.28 11.60
CA GLN A 88 6.79 -1.27 10.86
C GLN A 88 6.70 -2.10 9.58
N ALA A 89 6.01 -3.26 9.62
CA ALA A 89 5.82 -4.11 8.46
C ALA A 89 5.11 -3.38 7.31
N PHE A 90 4.10 -2.56 7.60
CA PHE A 90 3.46 -1.72 6.58
C PHE A 90 4.40 -0.64 6.07
N LEU A 91 5.12 0.06 6.97
CA LEU A 91 6.05 1.11 6.58
C LEU A 91 7.17 0.60 5.67
N ASP A 92 7.71 -0.58 5.97
CA ASP A 92 8.78 -1.20 5.19
C ASP A 92 8.36 -1.47 3.73
N VAL A 93 7.14 -1.98 3.51
CA VAL A 93 6.64 -2.26 2.15
C VAL A 93 6.13 -0.99 1.47
N TYR A 94 5.56 -0.04 2.22
CA TYR A 94 5.11 1.25 1.71
C TYR A 94 6.28 2.06 1.13
N TYR A 95 7.40 2.18 1.86
CA TYR A 95 8.55 2.94 1.35
C TYR A 95 9.25 2.24 0.17
N GLN A 96 9.22 0.90 0.10
CA GLN A 96 9.65 0.18 -1.09
C GLN A 96 8.75 0.50 -2.29
N LEU A 97 7.42 0.56 -2.09
CA LEU A 97 6.48 0.95 -3.13
C LEU A 97 6.73 2.39 -3.62
N VAL A 98 7.01 3.34 -2.72
CA VAL A 98 7.37 4.72 -3.06
C VAL A 98 8.62 4.78 -3.94
N VAL A 99 9.64 3.95 -3.64
CA VAL A 99 10.87 3.88 -4.45
C VAL A 99 10.59 3.37 -5.87
N LEU A 100 9.59 2.51 -6.07
CA LEU A 100 9.19 2.08 -7.41
C LEU A 100 8.64 3.23 -8.28
N ASN A 101 8.20 4.32 -7.63
CA ASN A 101 7.70 5.51 -8.29
C ASN A 101 6.59 5.21 -9.31
N LEU A 102 5.68 4.29 -8.96
CA LEU A 102 4.56 3.92 -9.82
C LEU A 102 3.67 5.13 -10.09
N THR A 103 3.10 5.18 -11.29
CA THR A 103 1.96 6.08 -11.51
C THR A 103 0.71 5.52 -10.80
N PRO A 104 -0.27 6.35 -10.45
CA PRO A 104 -1.55 5.87 -9.92
C PRO A 104 -2.21 4.83 -10.83
N GLU A 105 -2.15 5.01 -12.15
CA GLU A 105 -2.72 4.09 -13.14
C GLU A 105 -2.00 2.73 -13.14
N GLU A 106 -0.67 2.73 -13.05
CA GLU A 106 0.11 1.49 -12.89
C GLU A 106 -0.26 0.78 -11.59
N PHE A 107 -0.37 1.52 -10.48
CA PHE A 107 -0.77 0.98 -9.20
C PHE A 107 -2.16 0.34 -9.31
N TYR A 108 -3.16 1.04 -9.87
CA TYR A 108 -4.52 0.52 -10.00
C TYR A 108 -4.61 -0.70 -10.90
N SER A 109 -3.88 -0.70 -12.04
CA SER A 109 -3.82 -1.84 -12.96
C SER A 109 -3.35 -3.12 -12.26
N ILE A 110 -2.32 -2.99 -11.40
CA ILE A 110 -1.80 -4.10 -10.61
C ILE A 110 -2.75 -4.44 -9.45
N ALA A 111 -3.23 -3.44 -8.70
CA ALA A 111 -4.08 -3.63 -7.54
C ALA A 111 -5.41 -4.29 -7.89
N TYR A 112 -5.94 -4.07 -9.10
CA TYR A 112 -7.15 -4.73 -9.60
C TYR A 112 -7.02 -6.26 -9.67
N GLN A 113 -5.80 -6.78 -9.89
CA GLN A 113 -5.55 -8.24 -9.82
C GLN A 113 -5.75 -8.78 -8.40
N PHE A 114 -5.70 -7.92 -7.39
CA PHE A 114 -5.80 -8.24 -5.97
C PHE A 114 -7.08 -7.71 -5.33
N GLU A 115 -8.12 -7.45 -6.12
CA GLU A 115 -9.39 -6.91 -5.66
C GLU A 115 -10.06 -7.75 -4.55
N TYR A 116 -9.81 -9.07 -4.54
CA TYR A 116 -10.27 -9.97 -3.49
C TYR A 116 -9.67 -9.65 -2.10
N LEU A 117 -8.58 -8.88 -2.04
CA LEU A 117 -7.98 -8.38 -0.79
C LEU A 117 -8.64 -7.08 -0.32
N ARG A 118 -9.48 -6.43 -1.14
CA ARG A 118 -10.18 -5.22 -0.71
C ARG A 118 -11.16 -5.60 0.38
N LEU A 119 -10.86 -5.19 1.61
CA LEU A 119 -11.80 -5.33 2.69
C LEU A 119 -12.92 -4.31 2.44
N ASN A 120 -14.11 -4.80 2.10
CA ASN A 120 -15.33 -4.00 2.08
C ASN A 120 -15.55 -3.48 3.50
N VAL A 121 -14.88 -2.39 3.85
CA VAL A 121 -15.18 -1.60 5.03
C VAL A 121 -16.61 -1.20 4.78
N LYS A 122 -17.55 -1.84 5.48
CA LYS A 122 -18.93 -1.39 5.56
C LYS A 122 -18.87 -0.02 6.22
N MET A 123 -18.50 1.01 5.48
CA MET A 123 -18.80 2.38 5.81
C MET A 123 -20.32 2.44 5.87
N ARG A 124 -20.85 2.22 7.07
CA ARG A 124 -22.16 2.71 7.46
C ARG A 124 -22.06 4.23 7.48
N SER A 125 -21.96 4.81 6.30
CA SER A 125 -22.10 6.23 6.11
C SER A 125 -22.74 6.42 4.76
N ASN A 126 -23.96 6.92 4.81
CA ASN A 126 -24.64 7.51 3.69
C ASN A 126 -23.64 8.45 2.98
N LYS A 127 -23.34 8.15 1.71
CA LYS A 127 -22.45 8.88 0.77
C LYS A 127 -20.98 8.42 0.76
N ASN A 128 -20.60 7.65 -0.26
CA ASN A 128 -19.21 7.36 -0.66
C ASN A 128 -18.38 8.62 -1.02
N SER A 129 -18.98 9.82 -1.11
CA SER A 129 -18.26 11.04 -1.51
C SER A 129 -17.16 11.40 -0.52
N GLY A 130 -17.41 11.31 0.79
CA GLY A 130 -16.44 11.74 1.80
C GLY A 130 -15.14 10.92 1.83
N CYS A 131 -15.19 9.64 1.44
CA CYS A 131 -14.00 8.79 1.37
C CYS A 131 -13.11 9.22 0.22
N CYS A 132 -13.67 9.32 -1.00
CA CYS A 132 -12.95 9.74 -2.20
C CYS A 132 -12.40 11.16 -2.05
N ASP A 133 -13.22 12.09 -1.56
CA ASP A 133 -12.80 13.47 -1.35
C ASP A 133 -11.61 13.55 -0.38
N ALA A 134 -11.61 12.74 0.68
CA ALA A 134 -10.54 12.71 1.67
C ALA A 134 -9.26 12.02 1.14
N SER A 135 -9.38 10.94 0.38
CA SER A 135 -8.23 10.28 -0.22
C SER A 135 -7.59 11.11 -1.32
N ASP A 136 -8.37 11.82 -2.13
CA ASP A 136 -7.88 12.77 -3.12
C ASP A 136 -7.20 13.99 -2.47
N SER A 137 -7.68 14.37 -1.28
CA SER A 137 -7.11 15.48 -0.51
C SER A 137 -5.69 15.22 -0.03
N VAL A 138 -5.20 13.96 0.02
CA VAL A 138 -3.84 13.60 0.50
C VAL A 138 -2.70 14.19 -0.35
N GLY A 139 -3.03 14.69 -1.55
CA GLY A 139 -2.17 15.58 -2.32
C GLY A 139 -1.04 14.88 -3.08
N ALA A 140 -0.39 15.62 -3.97
CA ALA A 140 0.61 15.10 -4.91
C ALA A 140 1.88 14.55 -4.24
N ASN A 141 2.22 15.03 -3.03
CA ASN A 141 3.43 14.64 -2.30
C ASN A 141 3.34 13.21 -1.73
N TYR A 142 2.15 12.62 -1.65
CA TYR A 142 1.92 11.28 -1.13
C TYR A 142 1.09 10.45 -2.10
N LYS A 143 1.41 10.54 -3.40
CA LYS A 143 0.64 9.92 -4.49
C LYS A 143 0.39 8.41 -4.30
N GLU A 144 1.37 7.65 -3.78
CA GLU A 144 1.21 6.21 -3.53
C GLU A 144 0.25 5.92 -2.39
N LEU A 145 0.29 6.76 -1.34
CA LEU A 145 -0.65 6.66 -0.24
C LEU A 145 -2.06 7.07 -0.71
N GLY A 146 -2.17 8.15 -1.49
CA GLY A 146 -3.42 8.57 -2.12
C GLY A 146 -4.03 7.47 -2.98
N ALA A 147 -3.24 6.83 -3.84
CA ALA A 147 -3.68 5.70 -4.67
C ALA A 147 -4.13 4.50 -3.83
N LEU A 148 -3.40 4.16 -2.77
CA LEU A 148 -3.77 3.08 -1.86
C LEU A 148 -5.09 3.37 -1.12
N LEU A 149 -5.27 4.61 -0.64
CA LEU A 149 -6.49 5.05 0.03
C LEU A 149 -7.68 5.08 -0.95
N ASN A 150 -7.48 5.58 -2.17
CA ASN A 150 -8.49 5.57 -3.23
C ASN A 150 -8.90 4.16 -3.61
N TRP A 151 -7.95 3.23 -3.73
CA TRP A 151 -8.25 1.82 -3.97
C TRP A 151 -9.07 1.23 -2.82
N ALA A 152 -8.69 1.51 -1.57
CA ALA A 152 -9.42 1.04 -0.39
C ALA A 152 -10.84 1.63 -0.30
N CYS A 153 -11.02 2.91 -0.67
CA CYS A 153 -12.33 3.56 -0.77
C CYS A 153 -13.15 3.08 -1.99
N GLY A 154 -12.52 2.44 -2.98
CA GLY A 154 -13.15 2.07 -4.25
C GLY A 154 -13.43 3.27 -5.17
N CYS A 155 -12.64 4.34 -5.07
CA CYS A 155 -12.79 5.59 -5.81
C CYS A 155 -12.06 5.62 -7.16
N GLN A 156 -11.71 4.44 -7.69
CA GLN A 156 -10.95 4.32 -8.92
C GLN A 156 -11.72 5.01 -10.06
N GLU A 157 -11.10 6.02 -10.69
CA GLU A 157 -11.63 6.61 -11.92
C GLU A 157 -11.63 5.53 -13.02
N GLN A 158 -12.76 5.39 -13.72
CA GLN A 158 -12.85 4.62 -14.96
C GLN A 158 -12.35 5.44 -16.14
#